data_AF-A0A538F0N9-F1
#
_entry.id   AF-A0A538F0N9-F1
#
_cell.length_a   1.000
_cell.length_b   1.000
_cell.length_c   1.000
_cell.angle_alpha   90.00
_cell.angle_beta   90.00
_cell.angle_gamma   90.00
#
_symmetry.space_group_name_H-M   'P 1'
#
loop_
_entity.id
_entity.type
_entity.pdbx_description
1 polymer ?
#
loop_
_entity_poly.entity_id
_entity_poly.type
_entity_poly.pdbx_seq_one_letter_code
_entity_poly.pdbx_strand_id
1 'polypeptide(L)'
;MADDWRVRLRFEDEASASQNENELEAAEVEDDVARRMGNRIAVSRDGAELFLYADDEDSARAAYQFVRSDIAGGDLRAEVELSRWHDEAEDWEPADRPLPQTEEEHRAEHERLMEREDRETAERGYSEWEVRLDLPSRHDAHELSERLEAEGVPHVTRWKYLLVGATD
;
A
#
# COMPACT_ATOMS: atom_id res chain seq x y z
N MET A 1 15.28 1.33 6.85
CA MET A 1 15.14 0.56 5.62
C MET A 1 13.72 0.87 5.21
N ALA A 2 13.57 1.83 4.31
CA ALA A 2 12.27 2.25 3.82
C ALA A 2 12.24 1.68 2.40
N ASP A 3 11.44 0.63 2.23
CA ASP A 3 11.33 -0.12 0.98
C ASP A 3 10.49 0.69 -0.03
N ASP A 4 10.86 1.94 -0.30
CA ASP A 4 10.04 2.93 -1.02
C ASP A 4 10.03 2.72 -2.54
N TRP A 5 10.75 1.71 -3.01
CA TRP A 5 10.82 1.33 -4.42
C TRP A 5 10.43 -0.11 -4.62
N ARG A 6 9.67 -0.36 -5.68
CA ARG A 6 9.15 -1.69 -5.97
C ARG A 6 9.11 -2.00 -7.45
N VAL A 7 9.55 -3.20 -7.82
CA VAL A 7 9.24 -3.81 -9.13
C VAL A 7 8.11 -4.80 -8.94
N ARG A 8 7.02 -4.61 -9.68
CA ARG A 8 5.88 -5.52 -9.71
C ARG A 8 5.92 -6.35 -10.98
N LEU A 9 5.86 -7.67 -10.82
CA LEU A 9 5.73 -8.63 -11.90
C LEU A 9 4.35 -9.26 -11.84
N ARG A 10 3.62 -9.28 -12.95
CA ARG A 10 2.31 -9.94 -13.06
C ARG A 10 2.38 -11.10 -14.03
N PHE A 11 2.05 -12.28 -13.54
CA PHE A 11 2.02 -13.52 -14.31
C PHE A 11 0.60 -13.85 -14.79
N GLU A 12 0.49 -14.79 -15.73
CA GLU A 12 -0.80 -15.29 -16.22
C GLU A 12 -1.59 -16.01 -15.12
N ASP A 13 -0.88 -16.74 -14.25
CA ASP A 13 -1.47 -17.56 -13.19
C ASP A 13 -0.54 -17.71 -11.97
N GLU A 14 -1.11 -18.17 -10.85
CA GLU A 14 -0.37 -18.33 -9.58
C GLU A 14 0.71 -19.42 -9.62
N ALA A 15 0.55 -20.46 -10.45
CA ALA A 15 1.54 -21.52 -10.57
C ALA A 15 2.78 -21.01 -11.30
N SER A 16 2.58 -20.20 -12.35
CA SER A 16 3.63 -19.45 -13.02
C SER A 16 4.36 -18.52 -12.05
N ALA A 17 3.63 -17.75 -11.22
CA ALA A 17 4.25 -16.90 -10.21
C ALA A 17 5.06 -17.71 -9.17
N SER A 18 4.52 -18.83 -8.68
CA SER A 18 5.20 -19.67 -7.66
C SER A 18 6.46 -20.35 -8.19
N GLN A 19 6.49 -20.77 -9.47
CA GLN A 19 7.70 -21.35 -10.07
C GLN A 19 8.81 -20.29 -10.17
N ASN A 20 8.45 -19.09 -10.64
CA ASN A 20 9.39 -18.00 -10.81
C ASN A 20 9.81 -17.37 -9.46
N GLU A 21 8.97 -17.43 -8.42
CA GLU A 21 9.33 -17.01 -7.05
C GLU A 21 10.54 -17.80 -6.56
N ASN A 22 10.52 -19.12 -6.71
CA ASN A 22 11.64 -19.97 -6.29
C ASN A 22 12.90 -19.72 -7.13
N GLU A 23 12.75 -19.43 -8.42
CA GLU A 23 13.87 -19.10 -9.30
C GLU A 23 14.44 -17.71 -9.01
N LEU A 24 13.60 -16.73 -8.68
CA LEU A 24 14.00 -15.38 -8.30
C LEU A 24 14.57 -15.34 -6.88
N GLU A 25 14.02 -16.06 -5.91
CA GLU A 25 14.65 -16.25 -4.60
C GLU A 25 15.98 -17.00 -4.71
N ALA A 26 16.07 -18.01 -5.60
CA ALA A 26 17.34 -18.69 -5.89
C ALA A 26 18.34 -17.77 -6.60
N ALA A 27 17.88 -16.91 -7.52
CA ALA A 27 18.69 -15.92 -8.24
C ALA A 27 19.06 -14.70 -7.38
N GLU A 28 18.23 -14.32 -6.41
CA GLU A 28 18.54 -13.35 -5.36
C GLU A 28 19.66 -13.84 -4.44
N VAL A 29 19.85 -15.16 -4.36
CA VAL A 29 20.93 -15.78 -3.59
C VAL A 29 22.15 -16.15 -4.44
N GLU A 30 22.00 -16.46 -5.74
CA GLU A 30 23.13 -16.58 -6.66
C GLU A 30 23.59 -15.21 -7.21
N ASP A 31 24.21 -14.46 -6.31
CA ASP A 31 25.58 -13.95 -6.51
C ASP A 31 25.86 -12.88 -7.59
N ASP A 32 24.91 -12.50 -8.45
CA ASP A 32 25.14 -11.52 -9.53
C ASP A 32 24.41 -10.18 -9.33
N VAL A 33 23.20 -10.16 -8.75
CA VAL A 33 22.49 -8.89 -8.42
C VAL A 33 22.97 -8.33 -7.07
N ALA A 34 23.01 -9.17 -6.03
CA ALA A 34 23.49 -8.78 -4.70
C ALA A 34 24.97 -8.33 -4.69
N ARG A 35 25.84 -8.97 -5.51
CA ARG A 35 27.24 -8.53 -5.64
C ARG A 35 27.44 -7.23 -6.39
N ARG A 36 26.54 -6.92 -7.34
CA ARG A 36 26.72 -5.78 -8.24
C ARG A 36 26.07 -4.50 -7.71
N MET A 37 25.05 -4.64 -6.84
CA MET A 37 24.28 -3.54 -6.26
C MET A 37 24.66 -3.20 -4.81
N GLY A 38 25.21 -4.15 -4.04
CA GLY A 38 25.59 -3.90 -2.63
C GLY A 38 24.42 -3.72 -1.65
N ASN A 39 23.18 -3.70 -2.15
CA ASN A 39 21.95 -3.47 -1.39
C ASN A 39 21.05 -4.72 -1.40
N ARG A 40 20.25 -4.92 -0.35
CA ARG A 40 19.35 -6.07 -0.22
C ARG A 40 18.05 -5.77 -0.99
N ILE A 41 17.66 -6.69 -1.86
CA ILE A 41 16.32 -6.71 -2.45
C ILE A 41 15.50 -7.73 -1.65
N ALA A 42 14.23 -7.43 -1.38
CA ALA A 42 13.30 -8.34 -0.74
C ALA A 42 12.21 -8.78 -1.72
N VAL A 43 12.06 -10.09 -1.92
CA VAL A 43 10.96 -10.68 -2.70
C VAL A 43 9.74 -10.94 -1.81
N SER A 44 8.55 -10.67 -2.35
CA SER A 44 7.29 -11.22 -1.83
C SER A 44 6.34 -11.59 -2.97
N ARG A 45 5.37 -12.46 -2.69
CA ARG A 45 4.34 -12.88 -3.64
C ARG A 45 2.94 -12.63 -3.08
N ASP A 46 2.05 -12.19 -3.94
CA ASP A 46 0.60 -12.21 -3.70
C ASP A 46 -0.12 -12.80 -4.92
N GLY A 47 -0.67 -14.00 -4.77
CA GLY A 47 -1.32 -14.72 -5.87
C GLY A 47 -0.42 -14.90 -7.10
N ALA A 48 -0.80 -14.27 -8.20
CA ALA A 48 -0.12 -14.27 -9.49
C ALA A 48 0.83 -13.08 -9.69
N GLU A 49 1.13 -12.33 -8.62
CA GLU A 49 2.02 -11.18 -8.64
C GLU A 49 3.25 -11.42 -7.75
N LEU A 50 4.42 -11.02 -8.24
CA LEU A 50 5.66 -10.94 -7.47
C LEU A 50 6.08 -9.48 -7.30
N PHE A 51 6.63 -9.17 -6.13
CA PHE A 51 7.11 -7.84 -5.79
C PHE A 51 8.56 -7.93 -5.34
N LEU A 52 9.42 -7.13 -5.96
CA LEU A 52 10.81 -6.92 -5.56
C LEU A 52 10.91 -5.54 -4.92
N TYR A 53 11.28 -5.48 -3.65
CA TYR A 53 11.42 -4.25 -2.89
C TYR A 53 12.88 -3.85 -2.77
N ALA A 54 13.14 -2.55 -2.92
CA ALA A 54 14.47 -1.97 -2.81
C ALA A 54 14.42 -0.67 -1.99
N ASP A 55 15.51 -0.41 -1.25
CA ASP A 55 15.66 0.81 -0.46
C ASP A 55 15.92 2.07 -1.32
N ASP A 56 16.30 1.92 -2.58
CA ASP A 56 16.71 3.04 -3.46
C ASP A 56 16.39 2.83 -4.94
N GLU A 57 16.35 3.94 -5.68
CA GLU A 57 16.00 3.97 -7.11
C GLU A 57 16.97 3.18 -7.97
N ASP A 58 18.28 3.28 -7.72
CA ASP A 58 19.30 2.66 -8.55
C ASP A 58 19.18 1.13 -8.48
N SER A 59 19.02 0.61 -7.26
CA SER A 59 18.77 -0.81 -6.99
C SER A 59 17.47 -1.28 -7.66
N ALA A 60 16.38 -0.53 -7.51
CA ALA A 60 15.09 -0.88 -8.11
C ALA A 60 15.12 -0.83 -9.65
N ARG A 61 15.75 0.19 -10.22
CA ARG A 61 15.90 0.36 -11.67
C ARG A 61 16.76 -0.75 -12.24
N ALA A 62 17.81 -1.19 -11.54
CA ALA A 62 18.62 -2.30 -11.97
C ALA A 62 17.87 -3.64 -11.93
N ALA A 63 17.13 -3.91 -10.85
CA ALA A 63 16.26 -5.08 -10.76
C ALA A 63 15.22 -5.10 -11.90
N TYR A 64 14.61 -3.94 -12.16
CA TYR A 64 13.68 -3.77 -13.28
C TYR A 64 14.33 -4.09 -14.64
N GLN A 65 15.55 -3.62 -14.90
CA GLN A 65 16.26 -3.91 -16.15
C GLN A 65 16.67 -5.39 -16.27
N PHE A 66 17.02 -6.03 -15.15
CA PHE A 66 17.30 -7.46 -15.10
C PHE A 66 16.06 -8.26 -15.52
N VAL A 67 14.93 -8.05 -14.83
CA VAL A 67 13.65 -8.69 -15.14
C VAL A 67 13.21 -8.44 -16.59
N ARG A 68 13.35 -7.20 -17.07
CA ARG A 68 13.03 -6.87 -18.47
C ARG A 68 13.90 -7.62 -19.47
N SER A 69 15.15 -7.89 -19.14
CA SER A 69 16.06 -8.65 -20.00
C SER A 69 15.61 -10.10 -20.10
N ASP A 70 15.19 -10.70 -18.99
CA ASP A 70 14.66 -12.08 -18.96
C ASP A 70 13.35 -12.21 -19.74
N ILE A 71 12.46 -11.20 -19.64
CA ILE A 71 11.23 -11.14 -20.44
C ILE A 71 11.56 -11.03 -21.93
N ALA A 72 12.51 -10.17 -22.30
CA ALA A 72 12.93 -10.00 -23.70
C ALA A 72 13.64 -11.25 -24.26
N GLY A 73 14.36 -11.98 -23.42
CA GLY A 73 15.00 -13.27 -23.75
C GLY A 73 13.99 -14.40 -23.92
N GLY A 74 12.80 -14.26 -23.35
CA GLY A 74 11.74 -15.28 -23.37
C GLY A 74 11.85 -16.30 -22.25
N ASP A 75 12.78 -16.10 -21.32
CA ASP A 75 12.97 -16.91 -20.12
C ASP A 75 11.84 -16.64 -19.11
N LEU A 76 11.32 -15.41 -19.11
CA LEU A 76 10.22 -14.97 -18.25
C LEU A 76 9.00 -14.51 -19.05
N ARG A 77 7.79 -14.85 -18.59
CA ARG A 77 6.53 -14.33 -19.15
C ARG A 77 5.71 -13.64 -18.08
N ALA A 78 5.96 -12.35 -17.94
CA ALA A 78 5.24 -11.48 -17.03
C ALA A 78 5.14 -10.07 -17.60
N GLU A 79 4.13 -9.32 -17.16
CA GLU A 79 4.14 -7.87 -17.25
C GLU A 79 5.00 -7.33 -16.11
N VAL A 80 5.79 -6.27 -16.36
CA VAL A 80 6.67 -5.69 -15.35
C VAL A 80 6.50 -4.18 -15.26
N GLU A 81 6.37 -3.69 -14.04
CA GLU A 81 6.22 -2.27 -13.70
C GLU A 81 7.21 -1.87 -12.60
N LEU A 82 7.78 -0.68 -12.72
CA LEU A 82 8.58 -0.06 -11.67
C LEU A 82 7.76 1.07 -11.04
N SER A 83 7.59 1.00 -9.73
CA SER A 83 6.82 1.95 -8.94
C SER A 83 7.66 2.50 -7.78
N ARG A 84 7.29 3.68 -7.30
CA ARG A 84 7.79 4.29 -6.07
C ARG A 84 6.60 4.59 -5.17
N TRP A 85 6.78 4.43 -3.86
CA TRP A 85 5.84 4.94 -2.87
C TRP A 85 5.72 6.47 -3.01
N HIS A 86 4.50 6.98 -3.00
CA HIS A 86 4.23 8.42 -3.01
C HIS A 86 3.62 8.80 -1.67
N ASP A 87 4.37 9.52 -0.85
CA ASP A 87 3.99 9.82 0.53
C ASP A 87 2.66 10.58 0.64
N GLU A 88 2.47 11.66 -0.14
CA GLU A 88 1.23 12.45 -0.06
C GLU A 88 0.01 11.78 -0.68
N ALA A 89 0.23 10.83 -1.59
CA ALA A 89 -0.85 10.06 -2.20
C ALA A 89 -1.13 8.77 -1.41
N GLU A 90 -0.25 8.41 -0.46
CA GLU A 90 -0.23 7.15 0.27
C GLU A 90 -0.46 5.92 -0.61
N ASP A 91 0.16 5.91 -1.80
CA ASP A 91 -0.02 4.87 -2.80
C ASP A 91 1.25 4.63 -3.62
N TRP A 92 1.29 3.48 -4.29
CA TRP A 92 2.34 3.11 -5.23
C TRP A 92 2.07 3.72 -6.60
N GLU A 93 2.94 4.64 -7.03
CA GLU A 93 2.81 5.29 -8.33
C GLU A 93 3.95 4.89 -9.28
N PRO A 94 3.75 4.97 -10.61
CA PRO A 94 4.82 4.72 -11.58
C PRO A 94 6.05 5.58 -11.27
N ALA A 95 7.23 4.97 -11.28
CA ALA A 95 8.48 5.64 -10.89
C ALA A 95 8.81 6.89 -11.73
N ASP A 96 8.32 6.95 -12.96
CA ASP A 96 8.55 8.08 -13.87
C ASP A 96 7.53 9.22 -13.69
N ARG A 97 6.54 9.06 -12.79
CA ARG A 97 5.65 10.15 -12.41
C ARG A 97 6.42 11.14 -11.51
N PRO A 98 6.46 12.43 -11.90
CA PRO A 98 7.17 13.43 -11.08
C PRO A 98 6.46 13.59 -9.73
N LEU A 99 7.25 13.72 -8.66
CA LEU A 99 6.72 14.15 -7.37
C LEU A 99 6.30 15.63 -7.44
N PRO A 100 5.35 16.04 -6.59
CA PRO A 100 5.08 17.44 -6.32
C PRO A 100 6.39 18.20 -6.04
N GLN A 101 6.55 19.37 -6.66
CA GLN A 101 7.73 20.22 -6.48
C GLN A 101 7.38 21.55 -5.80
N THR A 102 6.10 21.91 -5.82
CA THR A 102 5.58 23.16 -5.28
C THR A 102 4.57 22.90 -4.18
N GLU A 103 4.45 23.84 -3.25
CA GLU A 103 3.46 23.79 -2.16
C GLU A 103 2.01 23.64 -2.69
N GLU A 104 1.72 24.24 -3.84
CA GLU A 104 0.41 24.13 -4.49
C GLU A 104 0.16 22.69 -4.99
N GLU A 105 1.17 22.05 -5.56
CA GLU A 105 1.09 20.64 -5.99
C GLU A 105 0.97 19.69 -4.78
N HIS A 106 1.73 19.91 -3.70
CA HIS A 106 1.59 19.11 -2.48
C HIS A 106 0.18 19.22 -1.90
N ARG A 107 -0.36 20.44 -1.83
CA ARG A 107 -1.74 20.65 -1.37
C ARG A 107 -2.76 19.97 -2.27
N ALA A 108 -2.57 20.06 -3.59
CA ALA A 108 -3.47 19.43 -4.54
C ALA A 108 -3.45 17.89 -4.43
N GLU A 109 -2.29 17.25 -4.17
CA GLU A 109 -2.26 15.81 -3.92
C GLU A 109 -2.95 15.44 -2.60
N HIS A 110 -2.73 16.22 -1.53
CA HIS A 110 -3.39 15.98 -0.25
C HIS A 110 -4.92 16.15 -0.33
N GLU A 111 -5.41 17.17 -1.05
CA GLU A 111 -6.85 17.35 -1.30
C GLU A 111 -7.44 16.15 -2.06
N ARG A 112 -6.72 15.58 -3.04
CA ARG A 112 -7.16 14.39 -3.76
C ARG A 112 -7.16 13.13 -2.90
N LEU A 113 -6.20 12.99 -1.97
CA LEU A 113 -6.18 11.89 -1.00
C LEU A 113 -7.45 11.93 -0.14
N MET A 114 -7.73 13.08 0.50
CA MET A 114 -8.92 13.27 1.33
C MET A 114 -10.22 12.99 0.55
N GLU A 115 -10.36 13.52 -0.67
CA GLU A 115 -11.54 13.25 -1.51
C GLU A 115 -11.74 11.75 -1.82
N ARG A 116 -10.64 11.00 -1.99
CA ARG A 116 -10.68 9.57 -2.26
C ARG A 116 -11.10 8.80 -1.00
N GLU A 117 -10.51 9.12 0.14
CA GLU A 117 -10.82 8.49 1.43
C GLU A 117 -12.26 8.76 1.88
N ASP A 118 -12.75 9.98 1.69
CA ASP A 118 -14.14 10.35 1.94
C ASP A 118 -15.10 9.49 1.11
N ARG A 119 -14.78 9.29 -0.18
CA ARG A 119 -15.58 8.45 -1.07
C ARG A 119 -15.54 6.98 -0.64
N GLU A 120 -14.36 6.45 -0.32
CA GLU A 120 -14.23 5.06 0.13
C GLU A 120 -14.97 4.81 1.44
N THR A 121 -14.90 5.76 2.38
CA THR A 121 -15.66 5.72 3.63
C THR A 121 -17.16 5.71 3.38
N ALA A 122 -17.64 6.58 2.47
CA ALA A 122 -19.05 6.63 2.08
C ALA A 122 -19.53 5.33 1.42
N GLU A 123 -18.69 4.68 0.61
CA GLU A 123 -19.01 3.41 -0.06
C GLU A 123 -19.01 2.21 0.89
N ARG A 124 -18.05 2.15 1.82
CA ARG A 124 -17.92 1.04 2.79
C ARG A 124 -18.98 1.10 3.90
N GLY A 125 -19.53 2.29 4.17
CA GLY A 125 -20.63 2.48 5.11
C GLY A 125 -20.25 2.39 6.59
N TYR A 126 -18.95 2.28 6.89
CA TYR A 126 -18.36 2.32 8.23
C TYR A 126 -17.07 3.14 8.16
N SER A 127 -16.78 3.92 9.20
CA SER A 127 -15.55 4.69 9.32
C SER A 127 -14.33 3.77 9.44
N GLU A 128 -13.19 4.19 8.88
CA GLU A 128 -11.94 3.41 8.92
C GLU A 128 -11.42 3.22 10.34
N TRP A 129 -11.64 4.22 11.21
CA TRP A 129 -11.28 4.18 12.60
C TRP A 129 -12.51 4.29 13.51
N GLU A 130 -12.48 3.61 14.65
CA GLU A 130 -13.49 3.73 15.70
C GLU A 130 -12.87 4.25 17.00
N VAL A 131 -13.46 5.32 17.55
CA VAL A 131 -13.12 5.77 18.90
C VAL A 131 -13.98 5.02 19.91
N ARG A 132 -13.32 4.26 20.79
CA ARG A 132 -13.98 3.61 21.92
C ARG A 132 -13.96 4.53 23.14
N LEU A 133 -15.13 5.05 23.49
CA LEU A 133 -15.37 5.81 24.71
C LEU A 133 -15.70 4.85 25.86
N ASP A 134 -14.93 4.90 26.95
CA ASP A 134 -15.26 4.22 28.21
C ASP A 134 -15.90 5.22 29.17
N LEU A 135 -17.19 5.04 29.43
CA LEU A 135 -17.97 5.96 30.25
C LEU A 135 -18.16 5.44 31.68
N PRO A 136 -18.33 6.33 32.67
CA PRO A 136 -18.42 5.94 34.07
C PRO A 136 -19.57 4.98 34.37
N SER A 137 -20.67 5.09 33.61
CA SER A 137 -21.85 4.24 33.74
C SER A 137 -22.57 3.98 32.41
N ARG A 138 -23.47 3.00 32.43
CA ARG A 138 -24.42 2.75 31.33
C ARG A 138 -25.35 3.94 31.09
N HIS A 139 -25.67 4.72 32.12
CA HIS A 139 -26.54 5.88 31.97
C HIS A 139 -25.85 6.96 31.14
N ASP A 140 -24.58 7.25 31.45
CA ASP A 140 -23.76 8.19 30.69
C ASP A 140 -23.59 7.76 29.23
N ALA A 141 -23.46 6.45 28.98
CA ALA A 141 -23.43 5.90 27.63
C ALA A 141 -24.75 6.08 26.87
N HIS A 142 -25.88 6.02 27.57
CA HIS A 142 -27.18 6.27 26.94
C HIS A 142 -27.38 7.76 26.62
N GLU A 143 -27.04 8.66 27.55
CA GLU A 143 -27.15 10.11 27.31
C GLU A 143 -26.25 10.57 26.16
N LEU A 144 -25.03 10.03 26.06
CA LEU A 144 -24.15 10.35 24.94
C LEU A 144 -24.64 9.77 23.61
N SER A 145 -25.24 8.57 23.64
CA SER A 145 -25.84 7.94 22.46
C SER A 145 -27.00 8.77 21.90
N GLU A 146 -27.91 9.27 22.75
CA GLU A 146 -29.02 10.14 22.31
C GLU A 146 -28.53 11.45 21.68
N ARG A 147 -27.45 12.02 22.22
CA ARG A 147 -26.84 13.23 21.64
C ARG A 147 -26.24 12.98 20.27
N LEU A 148 -25.48 11.90 20.13
CA LEU A 148 -24.87 11.51 18.85
C LEU A 148 -25.93 11.16 17.80
N GLU A 149 -27.04 10.52 18.20
CA GLU A 149 -28.20 10.28 17.32
C GLU A 149 -28.82 11.60 16.83
N ALA A 150 -29.00 12.58 17.73
CA ALA A 150 -29.54 13.89 17.38
C ALA A 150 -28.62 14.69 16.44
N GLU A 151 -27.30 14.46 16.53
CA GLU A 151 -26.28 15.06 15.67
C GLU A 151 -26.05 14.27 14.37
N GLY A 152 -26.72 13.12 14.19
CA GLY A 152 -26.60 12.28 13.01
C GLY A 152 -25.28 11.52 12.90
N VAL A 153 -24.57 11.35 14.02
CA VAL A 153 -23.27 10.69 14.07
C VAL A 153 -23.45 9.17 14.23
N PRO A 154 -22.99 8.34 13.28
CA PRO A 154 -23.07 6.89 13.37
C PRO A 154 -22.28 6.34 14.56
N HIS A 155 -22.93 5.52 15.40
CA HIS A 155 -22.27 4.91 16.56
C HIS A 155 -22.95 3.60 16.99
N VAL A 156 -22.23 2.83 17.82
CA VAL A 156 -22.71 1.60 18.45
C VAL A 156 -22.53 1.67 19.96
N THR A 157 -23.60 1.44 20.71
CA THR A 157 -23.57 1.43 22.18
C THR A 157 -23.52 0.00 22.72
N ARG A 158 -22.55 -0.30 23.59
CA ARG A 158 -22.42 -1.59 24.29
C ARG A 158 -22.16 -1.37 25.78
N TRP A 159 -23.22 -1.48 26.58
CA TRP A 159 -23.20 -1.30 28.04
C TRP A 159 -22.71 0.10 28.48
N LYS A 160 -21.48 0.24 28.97
CA LYS A 160 -20.85 1.54 29.32
C LYS A 160 -19.88 2.06 28.25
N TYR A 161 -19.82 1.37 27.11
CA TYR A 161 -18.93 1.71 26.01
C TYR A 161 -19.71 2.25 24.82
N LEU A 162 -19.12 3.21 24.13
CA LEU A 162 -19.59 3.77 22.86
C LEU A 162 -18.48 3.64 21.83
N LEU A 163 -18.82 3.13 20.64
CA LEU A 163 -17.95 3.07 19.47
C LEU A 163 -18.49 4.10 18.48
N VAL A 164 -17.68 5.09 18.16
CA VAL A 164 -18.04 6.17 17.22
C VAL A 164 -17.09 6.11 16.06
N GLY A 165 -17.63 6.09 14.84
CA GLY A 165 -16.79 6.18 13.65
C GLY A 165 -16.06 7.52 13.60
N ALA A 166 -14.75 7.49 13.39
CA ALA A 166 -13.92 8.66 13.20
C ALA A 166 -13.40 8.68 11.76
N THR A 167 -13.59 9.82 11.10
CA THR A 167 -12.87 10.22 9.88
C THR A 167 -11.67 11.07 10.32
N ASP A 168 -10.59 11.05 9.54
CA ASP A 168 -9.41 11.89 9.80
C ASP A 168 -9.76 13.40 9.73
#